data_AF-A0A3E0QVU2-F1
#
_entry.id   AF-A0A3E0QVU2-F1
#
_cell.length_a   1.000
_cell.length_b   1.000
_cell.length_c   1.000
_cell.angle_alpha   90.00
_cell.angle_beta   90.00
_cell.angle_gamma   90.00
#
_symmetry.space_group_name_H-M   'P 1'
#
loop_
_entity.id
_entity.type
_entity.pdbx_description
1 polymer ?
#
loop_
_entity_poly.entity_id
_entity_poly.type
_entity_poly.pdbx_seq_one_letter_code
_entity_poly.pdbx_strand_id
1 'polypeptide(L)'
;MSLPTVPDINPHITLTREEVYHLLLASVAMEEIGLANILSAEGEKIRQVLVSEEGCLEALLMIGKSVDHILRSVMKNQLLLLCKLEDILGMDEDPGYDGNTE
;
A
#
# COMPACT_ATOMS: atom_id res chain seq x y z
N MET A 1 -36.00 8.29 -27.34
CA MET A 1 -35.23 7.38 -26.48
C MET A 1 -34.83 8.16 -25.23
N SER A 2 -35.37 7.81 -24.06
CA SER A 2 -35.04 8.44 -22.78
C SER A 2 -33.70 7.93 -22.26
N LEU A 3 -32.83 8.84 -21.82
CA LEU A 3 -31.58 8.47 -21.14
C LEU A 3 -31.88 7.62 -19.89
N PRO A 4 -31.05 6.62 -19.55
CA PRO A 4 -31.14 5.94 -18.26
C PRO A 4 -30.84 6.94 -17.14
N THR A 5 -31.74 7.06 -16.17
CA THR A 5 -31.49 7.80 -14.93
C THR A 5 -30.44 7.03 -14.14
N VAL A 6 -29.21 7.56 -14.10
CA VAL A 6 -28.18 7.05 -13.17
C VAL A 6 -28.74 7.24 -11.76
N PRO A 7 -28.85 6.17 -10.95
CA PRO A 7 -29.34 6.32 -9.59
C PRO A 7 -28.41 7.25 -8.82
N ASP A 8 -28.99 8.19 -8.09
CA ASP A 8 -28.30 9.12 -7.22
C ASP A 8 -27.74 8.31 -6.03
N ILE A 9 -26.49 7.85 -6.16
CA ILE A 9 -25.78 7.21 -5.07
C ILE A 9 -25.36 8.35 -4.15
N ASN A 10 -26.22 8.69 -3.19
CA ASN A 10 -25.85 9.62 -2.13
C ASN A 10 -25.12 8.81 -1.05
N PRO A 11 -23.77 8.81 -0.99
CA PRO A 11 -23.09 8.07 0.05
C PRO A 11 -23.19 8.93 1.31
N HIS A 12 -24.18 8.67 2.14
CA HIS A 12 -24.21 9.19 3.51
C HIS A 12 -23.05 8.55 4.28
N ILE A 13 -21.86 9.11 4.16
CA ILE A 13 -20.68 8.70 4.92
C ILE A 13 -20.85 9.25 6.34
N THR A 14 -21.39 8.41 7.24
CA THR A 14 -21.53 8.71 8.68
C THR A 14 -20.28 8.30 9.46
N LEU A 15 -19.10 8.71 9.01
CA LEU A 15 -17.85 8.43 9.70
C LEU A 15 -17.39 9.65 10.50
N THR A 16 -16.99 9.42 11.73
CA THR A 16 -16.31 10.42 12.57
C THR A 16 -14.87 10.63 12.10
N ARG A 17 -14.27 11.78 12.42
CA ARG A 17 -12.87 12.08 12.09
C ARG A 17 -11.91 11.02 12.63
N GLU A 18 -12.15 10.54 13.86
CA GLU A 18 -11.36 9.50 14.51
C GLU A 18 -11.45 8.15 13.77
N GLU A 19 -12.64 7.75 13.32
CA GLU A 19 -12.79 6.51 12.56
C GLU A 19 -12.12 6.60 11.19
N VAL A 20 -12.19 7.74 10.50
CA VAL A 20 -11.45 7.97 9.25
C VAL A 20 -9.95 7.88 9.48
N TYR A 21 -9.44 8.49 10.56
CA TYR A 21 -8.03 8.43 10.92
C TYR A 21 -7.54 6.98 11.13
N HIS A 22 -8.28 6.19 11.92
CA HIS A 22 -7.95 4.77 12.12
C HIS A 22 -8.03 3.96 10.82
N LEU A 23 -8.99 4.24 9.94
CA LEU A 23 -9.09 3.58 8.64
C LEU A 23 -7.91 3.94 7.72
N LEU A 24 -7.44 5.18 7.73
CA LEU A 24 -6.27 5.59 6.97
C LEU A 24 -5.00 4.91 7.48
N LEU A 25 -4.79 4.85 8.80
CA LEU A 25 -3.69 4.07 9.40
C LEU A 25 -3.79 2.58 9.04
N ALA A 26 -4.98 1.99 9.12
CA ALA A 26 -5.21 0.61 8.72
C ALA A 26 -4.91 0.39 7.22
N SER A 27 -5.22 1.35 6.36
CA SER A 27 -4.95 1.28 4.92
C SER A 27 -3.44 1.23 4.63
N VAL A 28 -2.65 2.05 5.34
CA VAL A 28 -1.18 2.02 5.29
C VAL A 28 -0.65 0.68 5.78
N ALA A 29 -1.14 0.18 6.92
CA ALA A 29 -0.73 -1.11 7.44
C ALA A 29 -1.06 -2.28 6.48
N MET A 30 -2.21 -2.22 5.80
CA MET A 30 -2.59 -3.23 4.80
C MET A 30 -1.69 -3.19 3.57
N GLU A 31 -1.29 -2.00 3.11
CA GLU A 31 -0.34 -1.85 2.00
C GLU A 31 1.04 -2.41 2.38
N GLU A 32 1.52 -2.17 3.60
CA GLU A 32 2.75 -2.78 4.14
C GLU A 32 2.72 -4.31 4.14
N ILE A 33 1.62 -4.91 4.61
CA ILE A 33 1.45 -6.38 4.59
C ILE A 33 1.51 -6.90 3.14
N GLY A 34 0.91 -6.18 2.20
CA GLY A 34 1.00 -6.49 0.77
C GLY A 34 2.43 -6.50 0.25
N LEU A 35 3.22 -5.48 0.59
CA LEU A 35 4.64 -5.38 0.21
C LEU A 35 5.49 -6.49 0.85
N ALA A 36 5.22 -6.85 2.11
CA ALA A 36 5.92 -7.94 2.79
C ALA A 36 5.68 -9.31 2.12
N ASN A 37 4.46 -9.55 1.62
CA ASN A 37 4.13 -10.75 0.88
C ASN A 37 4.87 -10.81 -0.48
N ILE A 38 5.01 -9.68 -1.17
CA ILE A 38 5.80 -9.59 -2.41
C ILE A 38 7.27 -9.93 -2.11
N LEU A 39 7.85 -9.33 -1.07
CA LEU A 39 9.23 -9.60 -0.68
C LEU A 39 9.46 -11.09 -0.37
N SER A 40 8.51 -11.71 0.35
CA SER A 40 8.55 -13.13 0.67
C SER A 40 8.48 -14.00 -0.59
N ALA A 41 7.60 -13.65 -1.55
CA ALA A 41 7.48 -14.36 -2.83
C ALA A 41 8.75 -14.24 -3.70
N GLU A 42 9.40 -13.08 -3.71
CA GLU A 42 10.70 -12.92 -4.40
C GLU A 42 11.82 -13.72 -3.72
N GLY A 43 11.82 -13.81 -2.38
CA GLY A 43 12.73 -14.68 -1.64
C GLY A 43 12.53 -16.16 -1.98
N GLU A 44 11.28 -16.61 -2.06
CA GLU A 44 10.92 -17.97 -2.46
C GLU A 44 11.37 -18.28 -3.90
N LYS A 45 11.23 -17.32 -4.82
CA LYS A 45 11.70 -17.45 -6.21
C LYS A 45 13.20 -17.72 -6.28
N ILE A 46 14.01 -17.00 -5.48
CA ILE A 46 15.46 -17.25 -5.39
C ILE A 46 15.71 -18.64 -4.84
N ARG A 47 15.05 -19.01 -3.73
CA ARG A 47 15.21 -20.32 -3.08
C ARG A 47 14.89 -21.47 -4.03
N GLN A 48 13.81 -21.36 -4.80
CA GLN A 48 13.39 -22.38 -5.76
C GLN A 48 14.48 -22.66 -6.80
N VAL A 49 15.17 -21.62 -7.28
CA VAL A 49 16.23 -21.77 -8.29
C VAL A 49 17.52 -22.29 -7.69
N LEU A 50 17.83 -21.94 -6.44
CA LEU A 50 18.98 -22.50 -5.72
C LEU A 50 18.82 -23.99 -5.39
N VAL A 51 17.59 -24.44 -5.16
CA VAL A 51 17.28 -25.85 -4.86
C VAL A 51 17.18 -26.70 -6.14
N SER A 52 16.92 -26.09 -7.30
CA SER A 52 16.86 -26.79 -8.57
C SER A 52 18.25 -27.27 -9.02
N GLU A 53 18.43 -28.57 -9.17
CA GLU A 53 19.68 -29.19 -9.68
C GLU A 53 20.02 -28.77 -11.12
N GLU A 54 19.06 -28.18 -11.84
CA GLU A 54 19.18 -27.69 -13.22
C GLU A 54 19.59 -26.21 -13.31
N GLY A 55 19.98 -25.60 -12.18
CA GLY A 55 20.30 -24.18 -12.05
C GLY A 55 21.42 -23.70 -13.00
N CYS A 56 21.04 -23.32 -14.22
CA CYS A 56 21.93 -22.65 -15.15
C CYS A 56 22.30 -21.27 -14.59
N LEU A 57 23.58 -20.91 -14.59
CA LEU A 57 24.09 -19.61 -14.14
C LEU A 57 23.32 -18.43 -14.76
N GLU A 58 22.89 -18.58 -16.02
CA GLU A 58 22.11 -17.58 -16.74
C GLU A 58 20.73 -17.35 -16.12
N ALA A 59 20.06 -18.42 -15.66
CA ALA A 59 18.77 -18.33 -14.98
C ALA A 59 18.90 -17.60 -13.64
N LEU A 60 19.97 -17.86 -12.90
CA LEU A 60 20.25 -17.18 -11.63
C LEU A 60 20.51 -15.67 -11.84
N LEU A 61 21.28 -15.30 -12.88
CA LEU A 61 21.54 -13.91 -13.23
C LEU A 61 20.27 -13.18 -13.67
N MET A 62 19.43 -13.82 -14.49
CA MET A 62 18.13 -13.28 -14.91
C MET A 62 17.22 -13.02 -13.71
N ILE A 63 17.12 -13.98 -12.78
CA ILE A 63 16.29 -13.83 -11.58
C ILE A 63 16.86 -12.77 -10.65
N GLY A 64 18.18 -12.71 -10.46
CA GLY A 64 18.82 -11.65 -9.68
C GLY A 64 18.49 -10.25 -10.19
N LYS A 65 18.50 -10.04 -11.52
CA LYS A 65 18.08 -8.77 -12.13
C LYS A 65 16.59 -8.49 -11.93
N SER A 66 15.74 -9.51 -12.04
CA SER A 66 14.29 -9.37 -11.79
C SER A 66 14.02 -8.98 -10.34
N VAL A 67 14.67 -9.64 -9.38
CA VAL A 67 14.48 -9.37 -7.95
C VAL A 67 14.99 -7.97 -7.60
N ASP A 68 16.16 -7.55 -8.12
CA ASP A 68 16.67 -6.18 -7.93
C ASP A 68 15.66 -5.12 -8.43
N HIS A 69 15.01 -5.36 -9.58
CA HIS A 69 13.98 -4.47 -10.09
C HIS A 69 12.75 -4.39 -9.17
N ILE A 70 12.29 -5.52 -8.66
CA ILE A 70 11.16 -5.56 -7.71
C ILE A 70 11.54 -4.90 -6.39
N LEU A 71 12.72 -5.17 -5.83
CA LEU A 71 13.20 -4.54 -4.60
C LEU A 71 13.28 -3.02 -4.71
N ARG A 72 13.77 -2.49 -5.85
CA ARG A 72 13.76 -1.05 -6.11
C ARG A 72 12.34 -0.48 -6.15
N SER A 73 11.39 -1.24 -6.68
CA SER A 73 9.98 -0.82 -6.76
C SER A 73 9.32 -0.86 -5.38
N VAL A 74 9.57 -1.90 -4.59
CA VAL A 74 9.14 -1.99 -3.18
C VAL A 74 9.69 -0.84 -2.37
N MET A 75 10.98 -0.49 -2.52
CA MET A 75 11.58 0.64 -1.80
C MET A 75 10.93 1.99 -2.15
N LYS A 76 10.54 2.20 -3.42
CA LYS A 76 9.79 3.39 -3.82
C LYS A 76 8.40 3.44 -3.19
N ASN A 77 7.71 2.31 -3.11
CA ASN A 77 6.42 2.23 -2.43
C ASN A 77 6.55 2.47 -0.93
N GLN A 78 7.59 1.92 -0.28
CA GLN A 78 7.91 2.18 1.13
C GLN A 78 8.12 3.66 1.41
N LEU A 79 8.84 4.39 0.53
CA LEU A 79 8.99 5.83 0.65
C LEU A 79 7.64 6.56 0.51
N LEU A 80 6.82 6.19 -0.47
CA LEU A 80 5.49 6.77 -0.63
C LEU A 80 4.60 6.49 0.59
N LEU A 81 4.72 5.30 1.18
CA LEU A 81 3.96 4.91 2.34
C LEU A 81 4.36 5.68 3.60
N LEU A 82 5.67 5.93 3.75
CA LEU A 82 6.18 6.82 4.79
C LEU A 82 5.58 8.23 4.64
N CYS A 83 5.55 8.80 3.43
CA CYS A 83 4.92 10.10 3.20
C CYS A 83 3.43 10.10 3.56
N LYS A 84 2.66 9.07 3.14
CA LYS A 84 1.25 8.92 3.52
C LYS A 84 1.08 8.87 5.03
N LEU A 85 1.94 8.13 5.73
CA LEU A 85 1.91 8.00 7.18
C LEU A 85 2.21 9.33 7.87
N GLU A 86 3.24 10.05 7.43
CA GLU A 86 3.57 11.40 7.93
C GLU A 86 2.40 12.36 7.75
N ASP A 87 1.75 12.36 6.58
CA ASP A 87 0.57 13.18 6.30
C ASP A 87 -0.60 12.83 7.23
N ILE A 88 -0.87 11.53 7.44
CA ILE A 88 -1.95 11.08 8.34
C ILE A 88 -1.65 11.48 9.78
N LEU A 89 -0.43 11.27 10.26
CA LEU A 89 -0.03 11.63 11.62
C LEU A 89 -0.14 13.15 11.84
N GLY A 90 0.21 13.97 10.84
CA GLY A 90 0.03 15.42 10.89
C GLY A 90 -1.44 15.87 10.96
N MET A 91 -2.41 15.05 10.55
CA MET A 91 -3.85 15.36 10.68
C MET A 91 -4.37 15.28 12.11
N ASP A 92 -3.68 14.57 13.01
CA ASP A 92 -4.05 14.42 14.43
C ASP A 92 -3.56 15.61 15.27
N GLU A 93 -2.56 16.35 14.78
CA GLU A 93 -1.93 17.48 15.50
C GLU A 93 -2.69 18.82 15.39
N ASP A 94 -3.94 18.84 14.90
CA ASP A 94 -4.77 20.06 14.80
C ASP A 94 -5.88 20.10 15.87
N PRO A 95 -5.57 20.49 17.13
CA PRO A 95 -6.58 20.76 18.16
C PRO A 95 -7.14 22.17 17.92
N GLY A 96 -7.94 22.34 16.87
CA GLY A 96 -8.12 23.67 16.29
C GLY A 96 -9.47 24.07 15.71
N TYR A 97 -10.58 23.39 15.99
CA TYR A 97 -11.91 23.98 15.74
C TYR A 97 -12.97 23.41 16.69
N ASP A 98 -13.09 24.03 17.87
CA ASP A 98 -14.35 24.01 18.63
C ASP A 98 -15.36 24.82 17.83
N GLY A 99 -16.32 24.13 17.19
CA GLY A 99 -17.44 24.72 16.46
C GLY A 99 -18.45 25.43 17.35
N ASN A 100 -18.00 26.08 18.43
CA ASN A 100 -18.79 26.93 19.31
C ASN A 100 -18.26 28.36 19.23
N THR A 101 -18.59 29.06 18.14
CA THR A 101 -18.74 30.52 18.20
C THR A 101 -19.96 30.92 17.36
N GLU A 102 -21.01 31.26 18.12
CA GLU A 102 -22.25 32.00 17.79
C GLU A 102 -23.28 31.40 16.82
#